data_AF-A0A090S2I7-F1
#
_entry.id   AF-A0A090S2I7-F1
#
_cell.length_a   1.000
_cell.length_b   1.000
_cell.length_c   1.000
_cell.angle_alpha   90.00
_cell.angle_beta   90.00
_cell.angle_gamma   90.00
#
_symmetry.space_group_name_H-M   'P 1'
#
loop_
_entity.id
_entity.type
_entity.pdbx_description
1 polymer ?
#
loop_
_entity_poly.entity_id
_entity_poly.type
_entity_poly.pdbx_seq_one_letter_code
_entity_poly.pdbx_strand_id
1 'polypeptide(L)'
;MINGGHNVLARHDRKPAIGVILPMLSGFYMGEITSTLRAYGADKGVNLIFYRVGHKRDFDLPFALDHVDGLIIVLHAAANSLVGQAVAKGIPVVSIAASYAPLAVESFSSDQKSGVCALYDHLASLGHSNIGFCGDLSVNDVRMRFKAFQARAESHGRVIGRTQILNVSSNALQGGREAMNVIGIRVHLVRQLSVPLTISRWV
;
A
#
# COMPACT_ATOMS: atom_id res chain seq x y z
N MET A 1 5.75 -45.05 -23.40
CA MET A 1 4.31 -44.90 -23.71
C MET A 1 3.59 -44.58 -22.40
N ILE A 2 2.79 -43.51 -22.43
CA ILE A 2 1.68 -43.13 -21.53
C ILE A 2 1.90 -43.10 -20.00
N ASN A 3 2.12 -41.90 -19.44
CA ASN A 3 1.39 -41.47 -18.24
C ASN A 3 1.37 -39.92 -18.03
N GLY A 4 1.13 -39.15 -19.09
CA GLY A 4 0.99 -37.68 -19.03
C GLY A 4 -0.45 -37.16 -19.02
N GLY A 5 -1.44 -38.03 -19.20
CA GLY A 5 -2.83 -37.63 -19.50
C GLY A 5 -3.77 -37.47 -18.29
N HIS A 6 -3.40 -38.00 -17.11
CA HIS A 6 -4.34 -38.09 -15.98
C HIS A 6 -4.50 -36.78 -15.20
N ASN A 7 -3.57 -35.81 -15.31
CA ASN A 7 -3.59 -34.60 -14.49
C ASN A 7 -4.28 -33.39 -15.16
N VAL A 8 -4.45 -33.42 -16.48
CA VAL A 8 -5.11 -32.33 -17.23
C VAL A 8 -6.63 -32.51 -17.21
N LEU A 9 -7.12 -33.75 -17.29
CA LEU A 9 -8.55 -34.07 -17.30
C LEU A 9 -9.21 -33.85 -15.91
N ALA A 10 -8.49 -34.08 -14.81
CA ALA A 10 -9.01 -33.89 -13.46
C ALA A 10 -9.24 -32.40 -13.08
N ARG A 11 -8.60 -31.46 -13.78
CA ARG A 11 -8.80 -30.02 -13.55
C ARG A 11 -10.12 -29.50 -14.11
N HIS A 12 -10.69 -30.16 -15.13
CA HIS A 12 -11.91 -29.68 -15.80
C HIS A 12 -13.20 -29.86 -14.99
N ASP A 13 -13.20 -30.74 -13.99
CA ASP A 13 -14.40 -31.08 -13.20
C ASP A 13 -14.47 -30.37 -11.83
N ARG A 14 -13.47 -29.55 -11.50
CA ARG A 14 -13.44 -28.76 -10.26
C ARG A 14 -13.53 -27.27 -10.56
N LYS A 15 -14.17 -26.53 -9.64
CA LYS A 15 -14.12 -25.06 -9.65
C LYS A 15 -12.66 -24.59 -9.67
N PRO A 16 -12.28 -23.64 -10.55
CA PRO A 16 -10.96 -23.04 -10.54
C PRO A 16 -10.65 -22.47 -9.15
N ALA A 17 -9.40 -22.56 -8.72
CA ALA A 17 -8.93 -22.04 -7.44
C ALA A 17 -7.93 -20.91 -7.66
N ILE A 18 -8.20 -19.73 -7.11
CA ILE A 18 -7.29 -18.58 -7.13
C ILE A 18 -6.67 -18.42 -5.75
N GLY A 19 -5.34 -18.46 -5.69
CA GLY A 19 -4.59 -18.06 -4.51
C GLY A 19 -4.55 -16.54 -4.41
N VAL A 20 -4.78 -15.99 -3.22
CA VAL A 20 -4.68 -14.55 -2.95
C VAL A 20 -3.69 -14.35 -1.80
N ILE A 21 -2.50 -13.84 -2.12
CA ILE A 21 -1.42 -13.59 -1.14
C ILE A 21 -1.44 -12.11 -0.76
N LEU A 22 -1.58 -11.82 0.54
CA LEU A 22 -1.76 -10.46 1.05
C LEU A 22 -1.21 -10.29 2.47
N PRO A 23 -0.81 -9.08 2.90
CA PRO A 23 -0.21 -8.89 4.22
C PRO A 23 -1.22 -9.03 5.38
N MET A 24 -2.48 -8.69 5.13
CA MET A 24 -3.58 -8.70 6.12
C MET A 24 -4.89 -9.06 5.44
N LEU A 25 -5.83 -9.66 6.18
CA LEU A 25 -7.16 -10.01 5.67
C LEU A 25 -8.20 -8.88 5.85
N SER A 26 -7.91 -7.91 6.72
CA SER A 26 -8.84 -6.88 7.16
C SER A 26 -8.18 -5.50 7.23
N GLY A 27 -9.00 -4.47 7.47
CA GLY A 27 -8.63 -3.05 7.39
C GLY A 27 -9.25 -2.40 6.16
N PHE A 28 -9.22 -1.07 6.07
CA PHE A 28 -9.92 -0.34 5.01
C PHE A 28 -9.52 -0.79 3.60
N TYR A 29 -8.22 -0.87 3.31
CA TYR A 29 -7.76 -1.24 1.97
C TYR A 29 -7.85 -2.75 1.71
N MET A 30 -7.41 -3.59 2.66
CA MET A 30 -7.42 -5.05 2.49
C MET A 30 -8.83 -5.64 2.56
N GLY A 31 -9.68 -5.13 3.45
CA GLY A 31 -11.06 -5.59 3.63
C GLY A 31 -11.91 -5.37 2.38
N GLU A 32 -11.75 -4.23 1.70
CA GLU A 32 -12.44 -3.98 0.44
C GLU A 32 -11.97 -4.93 -0.67
N ILE A 33 -10.65 -5.20 -0.75
CA ILE A 33 -10.11 -6.16 -1.72
C ILE A 33 -10.64 -7.57 -1.44
N THR A 34 -10.57 -8.05 -0.20
CA THR A 34 -11.03 -9.41 0.14
C THR A 34 -12.55 -9.55 -0.02
N SER A 35 -13.33 -8.54 0.36
CA SER A 35 -14.79 -8.50 0.17
C SER A 35 -15.17 -8.53 -1.31
N THR A 36 -14.52 -7.70 -2.12
CA THR A 36 -14.76 -7.63 -3.57
C THR A 36 -14.40 -8.94 -4.25
N LEU A 37 -13.19 -9.47 -4.00
CA LEU A 37 -12.77 -10.75 -4.56
C LEU A 37 -13.73 -11.87 -4.17
N ARG A 38 -14.19 -11.93 -2.91
CA ARG A 38 -15.17 -12.91 -2.45
C ARG A 38 -16.49 -12.81 -3.22
N ALA A 39 -17.00 -11.59 -3.44
CA ALA A 39 -18.23 -11.37 -4.20
C ALA A 39 -18.08 -11.87 -5.65
N TYR A 40 -16.97 -11.52 -6.32
CA TYR A 40 -16.68 -12.00 -7.68
C TYR A 40 -16.43 -13.50 -7.74
N GLY A 41 -15.73 -14.07 -6.77
CA GLY A 41 -15.48 -15.52 -6.71
C GLY A 41 -16.79 -16.31 -6.59
N ALA A 42 -17.72 -15.82 -5.77
CA ALA A 42 -19.06 -16.40 -5.66
C ALA A 42 -19.84 -16.31 -6.99
N ASP A 43 -19.86 -15.13 -7.61
CA ASP A 43 -20.53 -14.89 -8.90
C ASP A 43 -19.96 -15.74 -10.05
N LYS A 44 -18.63 -15.90 -10.10
CA LYS A 44 -17.93 -16.63 -11.17
C LYS A 44 -17.70 -18.11 -10.88
N GLY A 45 -18.13 -18.61 -9.73
CA GLY A 45 -17.93 -20.02 -9.35
C GLY A 45 -16.46 -20.39 -9.14
N VAL A 46 -15.65 -19.47 -8.62
CA VAL A 46 -14.21 -19.64 -8.37
C VAL A 46 -13.97 -19.80 -6.87
N ASN A 47 -13.13 -20.77 -6.49
CA ASN A 47 -12.65 -20.94 -5.14
C ASN A 47 -11.53 -19.94 -4.85
N LEU A 48 -11.53 -19.33 -3.66
CA LEU A 48 -10.48 -18.41 -3.23
C LEU A 48 -9.72 -18.99 -2.04
N ILE A 49 -8.39 -18.97 -2.12
CA ILE A 49 -7.51 -19.36 -1.02
C ILE A 49 -6.75 -18.10 -0.58
N PHE A 50 -7.20 -17.47 0.50
CA PHE A 50 -6.52 -16.31 1.07
C PHE A 50 -5.34 -16.75 1.95
N TYR A 51 -4.16 -16.20 1.67
CA TYR A 51 -2.92 -16.50 2.39
C TYR A 51 -2.30 -15.23 2.97
N ARG A 52 -2.36 -15.12 4.30
CA ARG A 52 -1.87 -13.96 5.04
C ARG A 52 -0.41 -14.15 5.43
N VAL A 53 0.48 -13.31 4.89
CA VAL A 53 1.93 -13.36 5.19
C VAL A 53 2.36 -12.50 6.39
N GLY A 54 1.53 -11.55 6.82
CA GLY A 54 1.87 -10.65 7.92
C GLY A 54 2.70 -9.43 7.48
N HIS A 55 3.19 -8.67 8.45
CA HIS A 55 3.89 -7.38 8.20
C HIS A 55 5.41 -7.51 8.18
N LYS A 56 5.95 -8.58 8.78
CA LYS A 56 7.34 -8.92 8.57
C LYS A 56 7.43 -9.34 7.11
N ARG A 57 8.32 -8.71 6.37
CA ARG A 57 8.56 -8.93 4.93
C ARG A 57 9.19 -10.31 4.67
N ASP A 58 8.78 -11.32 5.45
CA ASP A 58 9.19 -12.71 5.38
C ASP A 58 8.32 -13.38 4.32
N PHE A 59 8.60 -13.05 3.06
CA PHE A 59 7.79 -13.46 1.92
C PHE A 59 8.20 -14.83 1.34
N ASP A 60 9.10 -15.54 2.01
CA ASP A 60 9.62 -16.86 1.61
C ASP A 60 8.80 -18.03 2.17
N LEU A 61 7.60 -17.76 2.69
CA LEU A 61 6.73 -18.82 3.18
C LEU A 61 6.25 -19.71 2.01
N PRO A 62 6.31 -21.05 2.18
CA PRO A 62 5.87 -21.96 1.13
C PRO A 62 4.36 -21.80 0.89
N PHE A 63 3.99 -21.71 -0.38
CA PHE A 63 2.60 -21.68 -0.82
C PHE A 63 2.34 -22.86 -1.74
N ALA A 64 1.17 -23.48 -1.59
CA ALA A 64 0.80 -24.73 -2.25
C ALA A 64 0.39 -24.47 -3.72
N LEU A 65 1.35 -24.07 -4.56
CA LEU A 65 1.14 -23.67 -5.97
C LEU A 65 0.43 -24.75 -6.81
N ASP A 66 0.60 -26.02 -6.47
CA ASP A 66 -0.03 -27.13 -7.20
C ASP A 66 -1.56 -27.22 -6.98
N HIS A 67 -2.09 -26.46 -6.02
CA HIS A 67 -3.51 -26.40 -5.67
C HIS A 67 -4.25 -25.16 -6.20
N VAL A 68 -3.56 -24.30 -6.96
CA VAL A 68 -4.17 -23.10 -7.56
C VAL A 68 -4.03 -23.11 -9.08
N ASP A 69 -4.99 -22.48 -9.73
CA ASP A 69 -5.05 -22.28 -11.17
C ASP A 69 -4.67 -20.84 -11.56
N GLY A 70 -4.58 -19.94 -10.58
CA GLY A 70 -4.12 -18.56 -10.74
C GLY A 70 -3.70 -17.94 -9.40
N LEU A 71 -2.92 -16.87 -9.47
CA LEU A 71 -2.39 -16.19 -8.28
C LEU A 71 -2.62 -14.68 -8.35
N ILE A 72 -3.18 -14.11 -7.29
CA ILE A 72 -3.27 -12.67 -7.06
C ILE A 72 -2.34 -12.33 -5.89
N ILE A 73 -1.46 -11.35 -6.09
CA ILE A 73 -0.53 -10.89 -5.06
C ILE A 73 -0.81 -9.42 -4.76
N VAL A 74 -1.18 -9.13 -3.52
CA VAL A 74 -1.52 -7.77 -3.10
C VAL A 74 -0.32 -7.14 -2.39
N LEU A 75 0.12 -5.99 -2.89
CA LEU A 75 1.39 -5.35 -2.53
C LEU A 75 2.56 -6.33 -2.77
N HIS A 76 3.68 -6.15 -2.08
CA HIS A 76 4.85 -7.02 -2.22
C HIS A 76 4.73 -8.26 -1.32
N ALA A 77 3.54 -8.87 -1.22
CA ALA A 77 3.26 -9.92 -0.22
C ALA A 77 3.89 -11.29 -0.52
N ALA A 78 4.56 -11.46 -1.66
CA ALA A 78 5.27 -12.68 -2.04
C ALA A 78 6.72 -12.37 -2.43
N ALA A 79 7.65 -13.30 -2.17
CA ALA A 79 9.03 -13.16 -2.61
C ALA A 79 9.14 -13.38 -4.12
N ASN A 80 10.11 -12.73 -4.76
CA ASN A 80 10.40 -12.95 -6.19
C ASN A 80 10.65 -14.44 -6.52
N SER A 81 11.21 -15.20 -5.57
CA SER A 81 11.43 -16.65 -5.67
C SER A 81 10.12 -17.43 -5.83
N LEU A 82 9.11 -17.14 -5.00
CA LEU A 82 7.79 -17.78 -5.06
C LEU A 82 7.05 -17.40 -6.35
N VAL A 83 7.10 -16.12 -6.72
CA VAL A 83 6.47 -15.62 -7.95
C VAL A 83 7.12 -16.25 -9.18
N GLY A 84 8.45 -16.34 -9.22
CA GLY A 84 9.18 -17.01 -10.28
C GLY A 84 8.81 -18.49 -10.42
N GLN A 85 8.63 -19.21 -9.31
CA GLN A 85 8.15 -20.60 -9.32
C GLN A 85 6.73 -20.73 -9.90
N ALA A 86 5.82 -19.82 -9.55
CA ALA A 86 4.47 -19.81 -10.10
C ALA A 86 4.48 -19.59 -11.62
N VAL A 87 5.24 -18.59 -12.08
CA VAL A 87 5.41 -18.28 -13.51
C VAL A 87 6.03 -19.47 -14.26
N ALA A 88 7.07 -20.11 -13.71
CA ALA A 88 7.71 -21.27 -14.32
C ALA A 88 6.78 -22.49 -14.42
N LYS A 89 5.79 -22.62 -13.52
CA LYS A 89 4.73 -23.63 -13.56
C LYS A 89 3.60 -23.30 -14.53
N GLY A 90 3.64 -22.14 -15.20
CA GLY A 90 2.58 -21.69 -16.09
C GLY A 90 1.31 -21.22 -15.36
N ILE A 91 1.42 -20.90 -14.07
CA ILE A 91 0.31 -20.33 -13.29
C ILE A 91 0.24 -18.83 -13.62
N PRO A 92 -0.88 -18.30 -14.14
CA PRO A 92 -1.06 -16.87 -14.35
C PRO A 92 -0.97 -16.11 -13.02
N VAL A 93 -0.15 -15.05 -13.00
CA VAL A 93 0.06 -14.21 -11.82
C VAL A 93 -0.32 -12.77 -12.14
N VAL A 94 -1.14 -12.19 -11.27
CA VAL A 94 -1.47 -10.76 -11.26
C VAL A 94 -1.02 -10.16 -9.94
N SER A 95 -0.40 -8.98 -9.98
CA SER A 95 -0.09 -8.19 -8.80
C SER A 95 -0.95 -6.93 -8.70
N ILE A 96 -1.28 -6.53 -7.47
CA ILE A 96 -2.02 -5.31 -7.15
C ILE A 96 -1.10 -4.42 -6.31
N ALA A 97 -0.81 -3.22 -6.79
CA ALA A 97 0.03 -2.22 -6.14
C ALA A 97 1.45 -2.71 -5.80
N ALA A 98 2.01 -3.60 -6.63
CA ALA A 98 3.40 -4.03 -6.58
C ALA A 98 3.92 -4.45 -7.96
N SER A 99 5.22 -4.30 -8.16
CA SER A 99 5.91 -4.73 -9.39
C SER A 99 6.85 -5.88 -9.09
N TYR A 100 6.79 -6.90 -9.96
CA TYR A 100 7.63 -8.10 -9.91
C TYR A 100 8.57 -8.18 -11.14
N ALA A 101 8.81 -7.05 -11.82
CA ALA A 101 9.71 -7.01 -12.97
C ALA A 101 11.11 -7.57 -12.59
N PRO A 102 11.76 -8.36 -13.47
CA PRO A 102 11.39 -8.63 -14.86
C PRO A 102 10.48 -9.86 -15.07
N LEU A 103 9.88 -10.42 -14.02
CA LEU A 103 8.97 -11.56 -14.16
C LEU A 103 7.73 -11.16 -15.00
N ALA A 104 7.19 -12.13 -15.74
CA ALA A 104 5.99 -11.97 -16.56
C ALA A 104 4.72 -11.92 -15.69
N VAL A 105 4.60 -10.85 -14.90
CA VAL A 105 3.48 -10.58 -13.98
C VAL A 105 2.82 -9.28 -14.39
N GLU A 106 1.52 -9.35 -14.65
CA GLU A 106 0.73 -8.14 -14.91
C GLU A 106 0.47 -7.42 -13.58
N SER A 107 0.69 -6.10 -13.55
CA SER A 107 0.57 -5.28 -12.35
C SER A 107 -0.50 -4.21 -12.52
N PHE A 108 -1.43 -4.16 -11.57
CA PHE A 108 -2.46 -3.13 -11.48
C PHE A 108 -2.17 -2.21 -10.31
N SER A 109 -2.22 -0.90 -10.53
CA SER A 109 -2.09 0.09 -9.46
C SER A 109 -2.94 1.31 -9.74
N SER A 110 -3.40 1.99 -8.69
CA SER A 110 -4.07 3.28 -8.83
C SER A 110 -3.07 4.35 -9.28
N ASP A 111 -3.54 5.36 -10.01
CA ASP A 111 -2.75 6.56 -10.26
C ASP A 111 -2.72 7.43 -9.00
N GLN A 112 -1.70 7.18 -8.18
CA GLN A 112 -1.51 7.90 -6.92
C GLN A 112 -1.01 9.33 -7.15
N LYS A 113 -0.30 9.58 -8.25
CA LYS A 113 0.29 10.88 -8.54
C LYS A 113 -0.82 11.89 -8.80
N SER A 114 -1.78 11.56 -9.67
CA SER A 114 -2.91 12.46 -9.93
C SER A 114 -3.74 12.69 -8.67
N GLY A 115 -4.00 11.65 -7.87
CA GLY A 115 -4.72 11.78 -6.60
C GLY A 115 -4.04 12.74 -5.61
N VAL A 116 -2.72 12.64 -5.46
CA VAL A 116 -1.94 13.57 -4.60
C VAL A 116 -1.99 15.00 -5.15
N CYS A 117 -1.84 15.18 -6.46
CA CYS A 117 -1.92 16.50 -7.09
C CYS A 117 -3.31 17.13 -6.89
N ALA A 118 -4.38 16.36 -7.14
CA ALA A 118 -5.76 16.81 -6.99
C ALA A 118 -6.08 17.22 -5.54
N LEU A 119 -5.61 16.45 -4.55
CA LEU A 119 -5.77 16.80 -3.15
C LEU A 119 -5.02 18.09 -2.79
N TYR A 120 -3.78 18.24 -3.26
CA TYR A 120 -3.00 19.45 -3.02
C TYR A 120 -3.70 20.69 -3.62
N ASP A 121 -4.15 20.58 -4.87
CA ASP A 121 -4.85 21.65 -5.58
C ASP A 121 -6.13 22.05 -4.87
N HIS A 122 -6.88 21.06 -4.39
CA HIS A 122 -8.08 21.32 -3.61
C HIS A 122 -7.75 22.10 -2.33
N LEU A 123 -6.75 21.66 -1.55
CA LEU A 123 -6.34 22.37 -0.33
C LEU A 123 -5.82 23.79 -0.63
N ALA A 124 -5.04 23.97 -1.69
CA ALA A 124 -4.55 25.28 -2.12
C ALA A 124 -5.71 26.19 -2.56
N SER A 125 -6.71 25.65 -3.27
CA SER A 125 -7.91 26.39 -3.71
C SER A 125 -8.77 26.89 -2.54
N LEU A 126 -8.72 26.19 -1.40
CA LEU A 126 -9.36 26.62 -0.16
C LEU A 126 -8.55 27.69 0.60
N GLY A 127 -7.39 28.11 0.07
CA GLY A 127 -6.51 29.12 0.68
C GLY A 127 -5.49 28.56 1.67
N HIS A 128 -5.37 27.23 1.80
CA HIS A 128 -4.36 26.65 2.67
C HIS A 128 -2.94 26.88 2.12
N SER A 129 -2.10 27.55 2.91
CA SER A 129 -0.72 27.89 2.54
C SER A 129 0.34 27.07 3.28
N ASN A 130 -0.03 26.45 4.41
CA ASN A 130 0.83 25.59 5.21
C ASN A 130 0.34 24.14 5.16
N ILE A 131 0.63 23.48 4.04
CA ILE A 131 0.23 22.09 3.78
C ILE A 131 1.45 21.18 4.02
N GLY A 132 1.27 20.15 4.84
CA GLY A 132 2.30 19.17 5.14
C GLY A 132 2.00 17.78 4.58
N PHE A 133 3.02 16.93 4.53
CA PHE A 133 2.94 15.53 4.17
C PHE A 133 3.27 14.65 5.38
N CYS A 134 2.45 13.62 5.59
CA CYS A 134 2.65 12.62 6.64
C CYS A 134 2.62 11.23 6.02
N GLY A 135 3.65 10.42 6.27
CA GLY A 135 3.71 9.05 5.81
C GLY A 135 5.03 8.35 6.16
N ASP A 136 5.04 7.02 6.14
CA ASP A 136 6.24 6.22 6.33
C ASP A 136 7.07 6.20 5.04
N LEU A 137 8.13 7.00 5.01
CA LEU A 137 9.02 7.14 3.85
C LEU A 137 9.95 5.93 3.64
N SER A 138 9.93 4.93 4.54
CA SER A 138 10.61 3.65 4.28
C SER A 138 9.90 2.84 3.19
N VAL A 139 8.61 3.09 2.96
CA VAL A 139 7.79 2.45 1.94
C VAL A 139 7.93 3.15 0.59
N ASN A 140 8.26 2.40 -0.46
CA ASN A 140 8.49 2.95 -1.80
C ASN A 140 7.27 3.69 -2.37
N ASP A 141 6.08 3.12 -2.19
CA ASP A 141 4.80 3.70 -2.60
C ASP A 141 4.61 5.10 -1.99
N VAL A 142 4.85 5.24 -0.68
CA VAL A 142 4.72 6.51 0.04
C VAL A 142 5.76 7.52 -0.43
N ARG A 143 6.99 7.09 -0.73
CA ARG A 143 7.99 8.00 -1.33
C ARG A 143 7.56 8.53 -2.68
N MET A 144 6.90 7.72 -3.51
CA MET A 144 6.37 8.20 -4.80
C MET A 144 5.29 9.26 -4.58
N ARG A 145 4.39 9.06 -3.62
CA ARG A 145 3.38 10.06 -3.22
C ARG A 145 4.03 11.34 -2.68
N PHE A 146 5.06 11.22 -1.85
CA PHE A 146 5.80 12.37 -1.33
C PHE A 146 6.46 13.19 -2.44
N LYS A 147 7.08 12.53 -3.44
CA LYS A 147 7.64 13.22 -4.61
C LYS A 147 6.58 13.95 -5.42
N ALA A 148 5.40 13.34 -5.62
CA ALA A 148 4.27 13.98 -6.30
C ALA A 148 3.77 15.21 -5.52
N PHE A 149 3.66 15.09 -4.20
CA PHE A 149 3.30 16.19 -3.30
C PHE A 149 4.31 17.35 -3.40
N GLN A 150 5.60 17.04 -3.31
CA GLN A 150 6.66 18.04 -3.40
C GLN A 150 6.64 18.77 -4.74
N ALA A 151 6.59 18.03 -5.85
CA ALA A 151 6.52 18.62 -7.19
C ALA A 151 5.27 19.50 -7.36
N ARG A 152 4.13 19.10 -6.78
CA ARG A 152 2.91 19.91 -6.86
C ARG A 152 3.02 21.18 -6.02
N ALA A 153 3.57 21.09 -4.81
CA ALA A 153 3.84 22.26 -3.98
C ALA A 153 4.74 23.28 -4.68
N GLU A 154 5.82 22.80 -5.31
CA GLU A 154 6.74 23.64 -6.08
C GLU A 154 6.01 24.35 -7.23
N SER A 155 5.08 23.69 -7.92
CA SER A 155 4.26 24.31 -8.97
C SER A 155 3.31 25.41 -8.47
N HIS A 156 3.00 25.43 -7.17
CA HIS A 156 2.25 26.50 -6.50
C HIS A 156 3.17 27.55 -5.84
N GLY A 157 4.47 27.53 -6.16
CA GLY A 157 5.46 28.44 -5.58
C GLY A 157 5.74 28.17 -4.09
N ARG A 158 5.46 26.96 -3.60
CA ARG A 158 5.68 26.57 -2.20
C ARG A 158 6.91 25.69 -2.08
N VAL A 159 7.78 26.02 -1.13
CA VAL A 159 8.92 25.18 -0.76
C VAL A 159 8.54 24.38 0.49
N ILE A 160 8.65 23.06 0.41
CA ILE A 160 8.38 22.16 1.53
C ILE A 160 9.60 22.11 2.45
N GLY A 161 9.46 22.65 3.65
CA GLY A 161 10.47 22.62 4.70
C GLY A 161 10.34 21.39 5.61
N ARG A 162 11.34 21.21 6.48
CA ARG A 162 11.41 20.09 7.44
C ARG A 162 10.20 20.01 8.38
N THR A 163 9.57 21.13 8.70
CA THR A 163 8.40 21.16 9.59
C THR A 163 7.14 20.65 8.89
N GLN A 164 7.06 20.69 7.56
CA GLN A 164 5.93 20.18 6.81
C GLN A 164 6.04 18.69 6.47
N ILE A 165 7.12 18.02 6.88
CA ILE A 165 7.33 16.59 6.61
C ILE A 165 7.27 15.84 7.94
N LEU A 166 6.33 14.90 8.04
CA LEU A 166 6.19 13.98 9.17
C LEU A 166 6.47 12.56 8.68
N ASN A 167 7.71 12.10 8.86
CA ASN A 167 8.09 10.72 8.61
C ASN A 167 7.69 9.85 9.82
N VAL A 168 6.67 9.00 9.64
CA VAL A 168 6.09 8.19 10.70
C VAL A 168 6.52 6.73 10.60
N SER A 169 6.35 5.96 11.67
CA SER A 169 6.77 4.54 11.68
C SER A 169 5.81 3.60 10.95
N SER A 170 4.60 4.08 10.61
CA SER A 170 3.52 3.24 10.08
C SER A 170 2.54 4.07 9.26
N ASN A 171 2.02 3.50 8.17
CA ASN A 171 0.90 4.09 7.41
C ASN A 171 -0.49 3.71 7.97
N ALA A 172 -0.53 3.15 9.19
CA ALA A 172 -1.76 2.84 9.89
C ALA A 172 -2.10 3.91 10.95
N LEU A 173 -3.15 3.65 11.73
CA LEU A 173 -3.63 4.54 12.78
C LEU A 173 -2.54 4.95 13.79
N GLN A 174 -1.55 4.08 14.04
CA GLN A 174 -0.41 4.39 14.91
C GLN A 174 0.42 5.57 14.37
N GLY A 175 0.79 5.57 13.10
CA GLY A 175 1.56 6.69 12.53
C GLY A 175 0.77 7.99 12.53
N GLY A 176 -0.56 7.92 12.35
CA GLY A 176 -1.43 9.08 12.55
C GLY A 176 -1.34 9.67 13.97
N ARG A 177 -1.34 8.82 15.01
CA ARG A 177 -1.14 9.27 16.40
C ARG A 177 0.24 9.87 16.63
N GLU A 178 1.29 9.25 16.10
CA GLU A 178 2.66 9.77 16.17
C GLU A 178 2.75 11.17 15.56
N ALA A 179 2.20 11.35 14.36
CA ALA A 179 2.15 12.64 13.68
C ALA A 179 1.41 13.70 14.50
N MET A 180 0.25 13.36 15.07
CA MET A 180 -0.53 14.30 15.88
C MET A 180 0.19 14.70 17.17
N ASN A 181 0.93 13.79 17.81
CA ASN A 181 1.75 14.13 18.97
C ASN A 181 2.82 15.16 18.62
N VAL A 182 3.51 14.99 17.47
CA VAL A 182 4.52 15.95 16.98
C VAL A 182 3.88 17.30 16.68
N ILE A 183 2.72 17.32 16.02
CA ILE A 183 1.99 18.56 15.72
C ILE A 183 1.57 19.27 17.02
N GLY A 184 1.01 18.53 17.98
CA GLY A 184 0.57 19.06 19.27
C GLY A 184 1.70 19.75 20.05
N ILE A 185 2.88 19.11 20.11
CA ILE A 185 4.08 19.69 20.74
C ILE A 185 4.48 20.99 20.04
N ARG A 186 4.50 21.01 18.70
CA ARG A 186 4.89 22.20 17.93
C ARG A 186 3.92 23.36 18.13
N VAL A 187 2.62 23.10 18.13
CA VAL A 187 1.59 24.12 18.39
C VAL A 187 1.73 24.69 19.80
N HIS A 188 2.03 23.83 20.79
CA HIS A 188 2.24 24.27 22.17
C HIS A 188 3.48 25.16 22.32
N LEU A 189 4.61 24.79 21.72
CA LEU A 189 5.84 25.58 21.73
C LEU A 189 5.68 26.93 21.04
N VAL A 190 5.03 26.98 19.87
CA VAL A 190 4.74 28.25 19.19
C VAL A 190 3.86 29.14 20.05
N ARG A 191 2.84 28.59 20.72
CA ARG A 191 2.00 29.37 21.64
C ARG A 191 2.78 29.92 22.83
N GLN A 192 3.68 29.14 23.44
CA GLN A 192 4.52 29.63 24.55
C GLN A 192 5.49 30.73 24.14
N LEU A 193 6.09 30.62 22.95
CA LEU A 193 7.01 31.63 22.41
C LEU A 193 6.31 32.88 21.87
N SER A 194 5.01 32.80 21.57
CA SER A 194 4.19 33.93 21.11
C SER A 194 3.54 34.71 22.26
N VAL A 195 3.64 34.23 23.51
CA VAL A 195 3.29 35.02 24.68
C VAL A 195 4.45 36.00 24.91
N PRO A 196 4.24 37.32 24.86
CA PRO A 196 5.31 38.25 25.20
C PRO A 196 5.76 37.95 26.64
N LEU A 197 7.06 37.73 26.82
CA LEU A 197 7.69 37.82 28.13
C LEU A 197 7.48 39.26 28.61
N THR A 198 6.36 39.53 29.28
CA THR A 198 6.26 40.66 30.19
C THR A 198 7.25 40.38 31.31
N ILE A 199 8.48 40.82 31.09
CA ILE A 199 9.41 41.12 32.17
C ILE A 199 8.73 42.26 32.93
N SER A 200 7.97 41.92 33.96
CA SER A 200 7.63 42.86 35.01
C SER A 200 8.92 43.16 35.76
N ARG A 201 9.63 44.16 35.25
CA ARG A 201 10.59 44.96 35.99
C ARG A 201 9.82 45.69 37.11
N TRP A 202 10.49 45.86 38.26
CA TRP A 202 10.10 46.59 39.48
C TRP A 202 9.18 45.77 40.42
N VAL A 203 9.52 45.49 41.69
CA VAL A 203 10.42 46.13 42.68
C VAL A 203 11.23 45.07 43.43
#